data_AF-A0A3N5WE49-F1
#
_entry.id   AF-A0A3N5WE49-F1
#
_cell.length_a   1.000
_cell.length_b   1.000
_cell.length_c   1.000
_cell.angle_alpha   90.00
_cell.angle_beta   90.00
_cell.angle_gamma   90.00
#
_symmetry.space_group_name_H-M   'P 1'
#
loop_
_entity.id
_entity.type
_entity.pdbx_description
1 polymer ?
#
loop_
_entity_poly.entity_id
_entity_poly.type
_entity_poly.pdbx_seq_one_letter_code
_entity_poly.pdbx_strand_id
1 'polypeptide(L)'
;MQDITIDNWTDLFDRLFTDSWRSEINRFRSPYVFRGLSDTSYPLETSLSRLGSNYAQMEPHLLRNFRKYAHRNIVERDTTWHWLSLAQHHGLPTRLLDWTVSPLVAVHFATANTERFDRDGVIWMVNSRRVNKMLPDKLKSELGREGADYFTVEMLARAVPTLNDLDALSPPCFTVIFEPPSLDARLTNQSALFSILPD
;
A
#
# COMPACT_ATOMS: atom_id res chain seq x y z
N MET A 1 19.90 1.77 2.17
CA MET A 1 18.84 2.20 3.10
C MET A 1 19.53 2.92 4.24
N GLN A 2 19.02 4.07 4.68
CA GLN A 2 19.60 4.75 5.84
C GLN A 2 18.61 4.59 6.98
N ASP A 3 18.96 3.74 7.94
CA ASP A 3 18.13 3.49 9.12
C ASP A 3 18.37 4.62 10.12
N ILE A 4 17.28 5.13 10.71
CA ILE A 4 17.32 6.21 11.69
C ILE A 4 16.73 5.65 12.98
N THR A 5 17.56 5.58 14.03
CA THR A 5 17.12 5.21 15.38
C THR A 5 16.58 6.44 16.08
N ILE A 6 15.43 6.29 16.76
CA ILE A 6 14.73 7.38 17.43
C ILE A 6 14.73 7.12 18.93
N ASP A 7 15.37 8.00 19.68
CA ASP A 7 15.54 7.84 21.13
C ASP A 7 14.47 8.58 21.96
N ASN A 8 13.69 9.48 21.35
CA ASN A 8 12.69 10.26 22.04
C ASN A 8 11.51 10.67 21.15
N TRP A 9 10.40 11.04 21.80
CA TRP A 9 9.15 11.40 21.14
C TRP A 9 9.22 12.65 20.27
N THR A 10 10.08 13.62 20.61
CA THR A 10 10.20 14.87 19.85
C THR A 10 10.89 14.61 18.51
N ASP A 11 12.02 13.90 18.54
CA ASP A 11 12.73 13.49 17.33
C ASP A 11 11.84 12.60 16.45
N LEU A 12 11.03 11.72 17.04
CA LEU A 12 10.02 10.95 16.29
C LEU A 12 9.10 11.87 15.48
N PHE A 13 8.51 12.88 16.12
CA PHE A 13 7.56 13.79 15.45
C PHE A 13 8.26 14.62 14.38
N ASP A 14 9.44 15.16 14.67
CA ASP A 14 10.20 15.94 13.70
C ASP A 14 10.49 15.12 12.43
N ARG A 15 10.82 13.84 12.58
CA ARG A 15 11.05 12.92 11.46
C ARG A 15 9.77 12.57 10.72
N LEU A 16 8.70 12.21 11.42
CA LEU A 16 7.43 11.81 10.80
C LEU A 16 6.79 12.94 9.99
N PHE A 17 7.00 14.19 10.39
CA PHE A 17 6.45 15.37 9.73
C PHE A 17 7.45 16.12 8.83
N THR A 18 8.65 15.56 8.61
CA THR A 18 9.63 16.10 7.67
C THR A 18 9.01 16.28 6.26
N ASP A 19 9.39 17.35 5.56
CA ASP A 19 8.87 17.77 4.25
C ASP A 19 7.34 17.96 4.16
N SER A 20 6.64 18.08 5.30
CA SER A 20 5.17 18.27 5.27
C SER A 20 4.76 19.64 4.75
N TRP A 21 5.56 20.70 4.98
CA TRP A 21 5.22 22.03 4.46
C TRP A 21 5.41 22.10 2.95
N ARG A 22 4.36 22.48 2.23
CA ARG A 22 4.39 22.69 0.78
C ARG A 22 4.08 24.12 0.42
N SER A 23 5.12 24.85 0.01
CA SER A 23 5.04 26.26 -0.39
C SER A 23 4.08 26.49 -1.56
N GLU A 24 4.04 25.59 -2.54
CA GLU A 24 3.22 25.77 -3.75
C GLU A 24 1.71 25.86 -3.46
N ILE A 25 1.27 25.27 -2.35
CA ILE A 25 -0.14 25.22 -1.95
C ILE A 25 -0.41 25.85 -0.59
N ASN A 26 0.61 26.43 0.06
CA ASN A 26 0.57 27.01 1.40
C ASN A 26 -0.12 26.12 2.45
N ARG A 27 0.17 24.81 2.42
CA ARG A 27 -0.47 23.83 3.30
C ARG A 27 0.52 22.74 3.72
N PHE A 28 0.26 22.15 4.87
CA PHE A 28 0.93 20.92 5.31
C PHE A 28 0.30 19.72 4.60
N ARG A 29 1.11 19.04 3.78
CA ARG A 29 0.76 17.79 3.11
C ARG A 29 2.03 16.98 2.89
N SER A 30 2.23 16.00 3.78
CA SER A 30 3.35 15.06 3.69
C SER A 30 3.35 14.33 2.35
N PRO A 31 4.51 14.17 1.69
CA PRO A 31 4.66 13.36 0.49
C PRO A 31 4.92 11.87 0.82
N TYR A 32 4.85 11.50 2.10
CA TYR A 32 5.19 10.16 2.56
C TYR A 32 3.94 9.31 2.85
N VAL A 33 4.09 8.02 2.61
CA VAL A 33 3.22 6.97 3.15
C VAL A 33 3.99 6.15 4.17
N PHE A 34 3.27 5.62 5.15
CA PHE A 34 3.84 5.05 6.35
C PHE A 34 3.36 3.61 6.55
N ARG A 35 4.22 2.76 7.11
CA ARG A 35 3.85 1.42 7.59
C ARG A 35 4.53 1.17 8.93
N GLY A 36 3.73 0.99 9.97
CA GLY A 36 4.21 0.67 11.32
C GLY A 36 4.21 -0.82 11.57
N LEU A 37 5.27 -1.31 12.22
CA LEU A 37 5.45 -2.71 12.57
C LEU A 37 6.05 -2.77 13.99
N SER A 38 5.57 -3.69 14.81
CA SER A 38 5.98 -3.82 16.22
C SER A 38 7.29 -4.56 16.43
N ASP A 39 8.01 -4.89 15.36
CA ASP A 39 9.28 -5.61 15.42
C ASP A 39 10.11 -5.26 14.18
N THR A 40 11.34 -4.77 14.39
CA THR A 40 12.31 -4.45 13.34
C THR A 40 12.71 -5.66 12.49
N SER A 41 12.57 -6.89 13.03
CA SER A 41 12.89 -8.11 12.30
C SER A 41 11.84 -8.52 11.26
N TYR A 42 10.67 -7.86 11.26
CA TYR A 42 9.62 -8.20 10.30
C TYR A 42 10.02 -7.83 8.87
N PRO A 43 9.97 -8.80 7.93
CA PRO A 43 10.28 -8.51 6.55
C PRO A 43 9.15 -7.70 5.90
N LEU A 44 9.51 -6.84 4.94
CA LEU A 44 8.57 -6.10 4.10
C LEU A 44 8.01 -6.99 2.99
N GLU A 45 7.45 -8.13 3.39
CA GLU A 45 6.89 -9.17 2.51
C GLU A 45 5.37 -9.18 2.55
N THR A 46 4.76 -9.39 1.38
CA THR A 46 3.32 -9.56 1.22
C THR A 46 2.85 -10.84 1.90
N SER A 47 1.55 -10.92 2.23
CA SER A 47 0.96 -12.13 2.78
C SER A 47 1.05 -13.31 1.80
N LEU A 48 1.00 -13.02 0.49
CA LEU A 48 1.17 -14.02 -0.57
C LEU A 48 2.60 -14.57 -0.64
N SER A 49 3.62 -13.72 -0.60
CA SER A 49 5.03 -14.14 -0.69
C SER A 49 5.43 -15.11 0.44
N ARG A 50 4.80 -14.96 1.61
CA ARG A 50 5.01 -15.84 2.78
C ARG A 50 4.48 -17.26 2.59
N LEU A 51 3.70 -17.54 1.54
CA LEU A 51 3.22 -18.89 1.22
C LEU A 51 4.32 -19.80 0.61
N GLY A 52 5.50 -19.25 0.30
CA GLY A 52 6.63 -20.00 -0.26
C GLY A 52 6.72 -19.92 -1.78
N SER A 53 7.72 -20.58 -2.38
CA SER A 53 8.24 -20.29 -3.72
C SER A 53 7.26 -20.31 -4.91
N ASN A 54 6.10 -20.97 -4.80
CA ASN A 54 5.13 -21.09 -5.88
C ASN A 54 3.97 -20.08 -5.77
N TYR A 55 4.11 -19.06 -4.93
CA TYR A 55 3.03 -18.12 -4.60
C TYR A 55 2.42 -17.42 -5.82
N ALA A 56 3.23 -17.04 -6.82
CA ALA A 56 2.75 -16.35 -8.03
C ALA A 56 1.77 -17.21 -8.84
N GLN A 57 2.00 -18.52 -8.90
CA GLN A 57 1.10 -19.47 -9.57
C GLN A 57 -0.18 -19.72 -8.77
N MET A 58 -0.14 -19.55 -7.44
CA MET A 58 -1.28 -19.78 -6.56
C MET A 58 -2.27 -18.62 -6.55
N GLU A 59 -1.79 -17.38 -6.68
CA GLU A 59 -2.64 -16.19 -6.54
C GLU A 59 -3.85 -16.17 -7.49
N PRO A 60 -3.72 -16.47 -8.80
CA PRO A 60 -4.88 -16.52 -9.68
C PRO A 60 -5.92 -17.55 -9.21
N HIS A 61 -5.48 -18.67 -8.65
CA HIS A 61 -6.37 -19.70 -8.11
C HIS A 61 -7.06 -19.26 -6.82
N LEU A 62 -6.32 -18.63 -5.90
CA LEU A 62 -6.86 -18.07 -4.67
C LEU A 62 -7.90 -17.00 -4.97
N LEU A 63 -7.56 -16.05 -5.83
CA LEU A 63 -8.46 -14.96 -6.21
C LEU A 63 -9.69 -15.46 -6.96
N ARG A 64 -9.53 -16.43 -7.87
CA ARG A 64 -10.66 -17.07 -8.57
C ARG A 64 -11.62 -17.77 -7.60
N ASN A 65 -11.08 -18.51 -6.63
CA ASN A 65 -11.91 -19.18 -5.63
C ASN A 65 -12.62 -18.15 -4.75
N PHE A 66 -11.92 -17.11 -4.30
CA PHE A 66 -12.52 -16.02 -3.55
C PHE A 66 -13.68 -15.38 -4.29
N ARG A 67 -13.50 -15.00 -5.57
CA ARG A 67 -14.57 -14.43 -6.42
C ARG A 67 -15.77 -15.35 -6.58
N LYS A 68 -15.56 -16.68 -6.62
CA LYS A 68 -16.62 -17.67 -6.77
C LYS A 68 -17.55 -17.73 -5.55
N TYR A 69 -16.99 -17.58 -4.35
CA TYR A 69 -17.73 -17.75 -3.09
C TYR A 69 -18.14 -16.43 -2.44
N ALA A 70 -17.41 -15.35 -2.71
CA ALA A 70 -17.81 -14.00 -2.32
C ALA A 70 -19.13 -13.65 -3.03
N HIS A 71 -20.15 -13.31 -2.24
CA HIS A 71 -21.47 -12.99 -2.79
C HIS A 71 -21.37 -11.75 -3.70
N ARG A 72 -21.90 -11.84 -4.92
CA ARG A 72 -21.91 -10.73 -5.92
C ARG A 72 -22.51 -9.43 -5.39
N ASN A 73 -23.32 -9.49 -4.34
CA ASN A 73 -23.95 -8.33 -3.71
C ASN A 73 -22.97 -7.45 -2.89
N ILE A 74 -21.72 -7.89 -2.69
CA ILE A 74 -20.69 -7.14 -1.95
C ILE A 74 -19.90 -6.20 -2.87
N VAL A 75 -19.87 -6.50 -4.18
CA VAL A 75 -18.99 -5.81 -5.14
C VAL A 75 -19.83 -5.00 -6.12
N GLU A 76 -19.82 -3.66 -5.96
CA GLU A 76 -20.47 -2.74 -6.89
C GLU A 76 -19.77 -2.68 -8.26
N ARG A 77 -18.48 -3.07 -8.34
CA ARG A 77 -17.64 -2.97 -9.54
C ARG A 77 -16.79 -4.22 -9.76
N ASP A 78 -17.06 -4.94 -10.84
CA ASP A 78 -16.36 -6.18 -11.21
C ASP A 78 -15.00 -5.89 -11.88
N THR A 79 -14.04 -5.37 -11.11
CA THR A 79 -12.66 -5.12 -11.59
C THR A 79 -11.65 -5.96 -10.81
N THR A 80 -10.52 -6.28 -11.44
CA THR A 80 -9.45 -7.06 -10.79
C THR A 80 -8.95 -6.40 -9.51
N TRP A 81 -8.76 -5.08 -9.55
CA TRP A 81 -8.28 -4.26 -8.44
C TRP A 81 -9.26 -4.19 -7.27
N HIS A 82 -10.57 -4.12 -7.55
CA HIS A 82 -11.60 -4.16 -6.51
C HIS A 82 -11.59 -5.53 -5.81
N TRP A 83 -11.58 -6.61 -6.58
CA TRP A 83 -11.53 -7.97 -6.03
C TRP A 83 -10.27 -8.25 -5.23
N LEU A 84 -9.12 -7.76 -5.68
CA LEU A 84 -7.85 -7.92 -4.97
C LEU A 84 -7.88 -7.17 -3.63
N SER A 85 -8.40 -5.94 -3.63
CA SER A 85 -8.57 -5.13 -2.41
C SER A 85 -9.53 -5.79 -1.41
N LEU A 86 -10.65 -6.32 -1.90
CA LEU A 86 -11.63 -7.01 -1.07
C LEU A 86 -11.06 -8.32 -0.51
N ALA A 87 -10.32 -9.07 -1.32
CA ALA A 87 -9.65 -10.29 -0.88
C ALA A 87 -8.67 -10.02 0.27
N GLN A 88 -7.81 -9.00 0.14
CA GLN A 88 -6.91 -8.55 1.21
C GLN A 88 -7.69 -8.14 2.47
N HIS A 89 -8.79 -7.39 2.31
CA HIS A 89 -9.63 -6.96 3.44
C HIS A 89 -10.19 -8.15 4.25
N HIS A 90 -10.56 -9.23 3.56
CA HIS A 90 -11.04 -10.48 4.16
C HIS A 90 -9.93 -11.46 4.57
N GLY A 91 -8.65 -11.05 4.50
CA GLY A 91 -7.52 -11.85 4.97
C GLY A 91 -7.06 -12.94 4.00
N LEU A 92 -7.50 -12.91 2.73
CA LEU A 92 -6.89 -13.76 1.72
C LEU A 92 -5.44 -13.31 1.50
N PRO A 93 -4.47 -14.23 1.40
CA PRO A 93 -3.12 -13.88 0.98
C PRO A 93 -3.13 -13.21 -0.39
N THR A 94 -2.58 -11.99 -0.50
CA THR A 94 -2.46 -11.23 -1.75
C THR A 94 -1.06 -10.64 -1.90
N ARG A 95 -0.70 -10.24 -3.12
CA ARG A 95 0.54 -9.48 -3.37
C ARG A 95 0.50 -8.01 -2.91
N LEU A 96 -0.53 -7.60 -2.17
CA LEU A 96 -0.65 -6.24 -1.66
C LEU A 96 0.13 -6.05 -0.35
N LEU A 97 0.67 -4.85 -0.19
CA LEU A 97 1.16 -4.34 1.10
C LEU A 97 0.32 -3.14 1.53
N ASP A 98 -0.08 -3.14 2.79
CA ASP A 98 -0.79 -2.06 3.45
C ASP A 98 0.13 -0.89 3.85
N TRP A 99 -0.33 0.32 3.61
CA TRP A 99 0.28 1.57 4.02
C TRP A 99 -0.80 2.50 4.58
N THR A 100 -0.40 3.57 5.25
CA THR A 100 -1.28 4.64 5.70
C THR A 100 -0.68 5.99 5.34
N VAL A 101 -1.51 6.97 5.01
CA VAL A 101 -1.07 8.38 4.90
C VAL A 101 -0.91 9.05 6.27
N SER A 102 -1.38 8.42 7.35
CA SER A 102 -1.31 8.97 8.70
C SER A 102 -0.08 8.45 9.44
N PRO A 103 0.90 9.32 9.77
CA PRO A 103 2.06 8.91 10.55
C PRO A 103 1.66 8.35 11.92
N LEU A 104 0.60 8.88 12.54
CA LEU A 104 0.14 8.42 13.85
C LEU A 104 -0.53 7.04 13.81
N VAL A 105 -1.19 6.69 12.70
CA VAL A 105 -1.70 5.32 12.50
C VAL A 105 -0.53 4.35 12.38
N ALA A 106 0.56 4.73 11.71
CA ALA A 106 1.76 3.90 11.68
C ALA A 106 2.41 3.77 13.07
N VAL A 107 2.51 4.85 13.86
CA VAL A 107 2.97 4.78 15.26
C VAL A 107 2.10 3.82 16.06
N HIS A 108 0.77 3.91 15.94
CA HIS A 108 -0.14 3.00 16.60
C HIS A 108 0.18 1.53 16.27
N PHE A 109 0.34 1.17 15.00
CA PHE A 109 0.68 -0.21 14.63
C PHE A 109 2.07 -0.66 15.12
N ALA A 110 3.04 0.26 15.19
CA ALA A 110 4.35 -0.02 15.76
C ALA A 110 4.29 -0.28 17.28
N THR A 111 3.33 0.32 17.99
CA THR A 111 3.24 0.24 19.47
C THR A 111 1.99 -0.47 20.00
N ALA A 112 1.14 -1.04 19.15
CA ALA A 112 -0.14 -1.63 19.58
C ALA A 112 0.03 -3.01 20.23
N ASN A 113 1.10 -3.74 19.90
CA ASN A 113 1.31 -5.08 20.43
C ASN A 113 2.03 -5.03 21.78
N THR A 114 1.27 -5.13 22.87
CA THR A 114 1.76 -5.11 24.25
C THR A 114 2.67 -6.28 24.61
N GLU A 115 2.57 -7.41 23.89
CA GLU A 115 3.44 -8.57 24.09
C GLU A 115 4.84 -8.38 23.49
N ARG A 116 5.07 -7.27 22.77
CA ARG A 116 6.34 -6.97 22.08
C ARG A 116 6.99 -5.67 22.54
N PHE A 117 6.66 -5.18 23.73
CA PHE A 117 7.27 -3.96 24.26
C PHE A 117 8.75 -4.13 24.63
N ASP A 118 9.25 -5.38 24.65
CA ASP A 118 10.67 -5.72 24.77
C ASP A 118 11.44 -5.65 23.43
N ARG A 119 10.75 -5.32 22.32
CA ARG A 119 11.31 -5.27 20.98
C ARG A 119 11.23 -3.86 20.40
N ASP A 120 12.20 -3.52 19.57
CA ASP A 120 12.17 -2.29 18.80
C ASP A 120 11.12 -2.40 17.69
N GLY A 121 10.20 -1.45 17.66
CA GLY A 121 9.29 -1.26 16.53
C GLY A 121 9.98 -0.53 15.37
N VAL A 122 9.37 -0.58 14.18
CA VAL A 122 9.85 0.12 12.98
C VAL A 122 8.72 0.84 12.27
N ILE A 123 8.99 2.04 11.77
CA ILE A 123 8.10 2.80 10.90
C ILE A 123 8.80 2.99 9.57
N TRP A 124 8.25 2.37 8.52
CA TRP A 124 8.71 2.59 7.15
C TRP A 124 8.11 3.87 6.61
N MET A 125 8.94 4.70 5.98
CA MET A 125 8.53 5.95 5.33
C MET A 125 8.91 5.90 3.85
N VAL A 126 7.92 6.00 2.97
CA VAL A 126 8.13 5.95 1.51
C VAL A 126 7.60 7.23 0.88
N ASN A 127 8.46 7.94 0.15
CA ASN A 127 8.06 9.14 -0.57
C ASN A 127 7.29 8.74 -1.85
N SER A 128 5.97 8.87 -1.83
CA SER A 128 5.09 8.43 -2.93
C SER A 128 5.39 9.17 -4.24
N ARG A 129 5.78 10.44 -4.16
CA ARG A 129 6.15 11.22 -5.35
C ARG A 129 7.44 10.73 -6.00
N ARG A 130 8.40 10.26 -5.21
CA ARG A 130 9.62 9.63 -5.74
C ARG A 130 9.29 8.28 -6.38
N VAL A 131 8.42 7.50 -5.76
CA VAL A 131 7.92 6.23 -6.35
C VAL A 131 7.23 6.49 -7.69
N ASN A 132 6.36 7.52 -7.77
CA ASN A 132 5.65 7.86 -9.01
C ASN A 132 6.59 8.22 -10.16
N LYS A 133 7.80 8.75 -9.89
CA LYS A 133 8.82 9.02 -10.93
C LYS A 133 9.40 7.75 -11.55
N MET A 134 9.31 6.61 -10.87
CA MET A 134 9.79 5.31 -11.35
C MET A 134 8.76 4.55 -12.18
N LEU A 135 7.51 5.03 -12.22
CA LEU A 135 6.44 4.39 -12.98
C LEU A 135 6.70 4.39 -14.50
N PRO A 136 6.21 3.39 -15.24
CA PRO A 136 6.13 3.42 -16.70
C PRO A 136 5.29 4.59 -17.22
N ASP A 137 5.56 5.05 -18.44
CA ASP A 137 4.91 6.24 -19.03
C ASP A 137 3.38 6.12 -19.09
N LYS A 138 2.87 4.91 -19.33
CA LYS A 138 1.43 4.62 -19.32
C LYS A 138 0.78 5.00 -17.98
N LEU A 139 1.42 4.60 -16.87
CA LEU A 139 0.93 4.84 -15.52
C LEU A 139 1.20 6.29 -15.06
N LYS A 140 2.32 6.89 -15.46
CA LYS A 140 2.60 8.32 -15.23
C LYS A 140 1.56 9.22 -15.90
N SER A 141 1.22 8.92 -17.15
CA SER A 141 0.23 9.69 -17.91
C SER A 141 -1.15 9.61 -17.25
N GLU A 142 -1.51 8.45 -16.72
CA GLU A 142 -2.75 8.24 -15.99
C GLU A 142 -2.84 9.06 -14.69
N LEU A 143 -1.78 9.08 -13.87
CA LEU A 143 -1.72 9.96 -12.69
C LEU A 143 -1.76 11.43 -13.08
N GLY A 144 -1.01 11.82 -14.10
CA GLY A 144 -0.94 13.19 -14.58
C GLY A 144 -2.28 13.71 -15.09
N ARG A 145 -3.06 12.85 -15.75
CA ARG A 145 -4.41 13.16 -16.23
C ARG A 145 -5.37 13.52 -15.09
N GLU A 146 -5.31 12.80 -13.98
CA GLU A 146 -6.20 13.01 -12.82
C GLU A 146 -5.63 13.99 -11.79
N GLY A 147 -4.37 14.40 -11.94
CA GLY A 147 -3.68 15.25 -10.95
C GLY A 147 -3.53 14.60 -9.58
N ALA A 148 -3.48 13.26 -9.54
CA ALA A 148 -3.51 12.47 -8.32
C ALA A 148 -2.09 12.09 -7.83
N ASP A 149 -1.92 11.99 -6.50
CA ASP A 149 -0.69 11.46 -5.90
C ASP A 149 -0.73 9.91 -5.81
N TYR A 150 -1.93 9.32 -5.80
CA TYR A 150 -2.18 7.87 -5.70
C TYR A 150 -3.18 7.44 -6.78
N PHE A 151 -3.14 6.19 -7.20
CA PHE A 151 -4.15 5.65 -8.10
C PHE A 151 -5.45 5.33 -7.35
N THR A 152 -6.59 5.43 -8.01
CA THR A 152 -7.79 4.73 -7.57
C THR A 152 -7.92 3.40 -8.29
N VAL A 153 -8.80 2.53 -7.79
CA VAL A 153 -9.18 1.27 -8.44
C VAL A 153 -9.64 1.48 -9.89
N GLU A 154 -10.33 2.59 -10.18
CA GLU A 154 -10.85 2.94 -11.50
C GLU A 154 -9.73 3.33 -12.47
N MET A 155 -8.76 4.10 -11.99
CA MET A 155 -7.59 4.49 -12.78
C MET A 155 -6.80 3.26 -13.18
N LEU A 156 -6.58 2.33 -12.24
CA LEU A 156 -5.91 1.07 -12.54
C LEU A 156 -6.74 0.18 -13.46
N ALA A 157 -8.05 0.08 -13.24
CA ALA A 157 -8.92 -0.70 -14.13
C ALA A 157 -8.92 -0.17 -15.58
N ARG A 158 -8.68 1.13 -15.77
CA ARG A 158 -8.56 1.77 -17.08
C ARG A 158 -7.16 1.60 -17.69
N ALA A 159 -6.11 1.79 -16.91
CA ALA A 159 -4.73 1.76 -17.40
C ALA A 159 -4.16 0.33 -17.50
N VAL A 160 -4.45 -0.53 -16.55
CA VAL A 160 -3.96 -1.92 -16.42
C VAL A 160 -5.10 -2.83 -15.90
N PRO A 161 -6.05 -3.24 -16.76
CA PRO A 161 -7.26 -3.94 -16.32
C PRO A 161 -7.03 -5.26 -15.56
N THR A 162 -5.93 -5.95 -15.84
CA THR A 162 -5.54 -7.23 -15.23
C THR A 162 -4.17 -7.17 -14.57
N LEU A 163 -3.86 -8.14 -13.69
CA LEU A 163 -2.53 -8.28 -13.10
C LEU A 163 -1.47 -8.57 -14.17
N ASN A 164 -1.81 -9.38 -15.18
CA ASN A 164 -0.91 -9.63 -16.32
C ASN A 164 -0.57 -8.36 -17.09
N ASP A 165 -1.51 -7.40 -17.20
CA ASP A 165 -1.24 -6.11 -17.84
C ASP A 165 -0.27 -5.26 -17.00
N LEU A 166 -0.29 -5.40 -15.68
CA LEU A 166 0.67 -4.75 -14.79
C LEU A 166 2.04 -5.41 -14.94
N ASP A 167 2.10 -6.74 -14.85
CA ASP A 167 3.32 -7.55 -14.93
C ASP A 167 4.04 -7.33 -16.28
N ALA A 168 3.29 -7.20 -17.38
CA ALA A 168 3.83 -6.90 -18.70
C ALA A 168 4.51 -5.52 -18.83
N LEU A 169 4.33 -4.61 -17.86
CA LEU A 169 5.04 -3.33 -17.83
C LEU A 169 6.42 -3.42 -17.15
N SER A 170 6.75 -4.58 -16.56
CA SER A 170 8.07 -4.90 -16.01
C SER A 170 8.90 -5.68 -17.05
N PRO A 171 10.21 -5.43 -17.21
CA PRO A 171 11.03 -4.39 -16.59
C PRO A 171 10.80 -2.98 -17.20
N PRO A 172 11.12 -1.88 -16.49
CA PRO A 172 11.89 -1.77 -15.23
C PRO A 172 11.09 -2.15 -13.97
N CYS A 173 11.78 -2.33 -12.83
CA CYS A 173 11.11 -2.54 -11.54
C CYS A 173 10.45 -1.24 -11.04
N PHE A 174 9.17 -1.31 -10.69
CA PHE A 174 8.40 -0.19 -10.15
C PHE A 174 7.38 -0.68 -9.10
N THR A 175 6.80 0.25 -8.37
CA THR A 175 5.72 -0.01 -7.42
C THR A 175 4.56 0.93 -7.70
N VAL A 176 3.34 0.40 -7.65
CA VAL A 176 2.11 1.18 -7.74
C VAL A 176 1.54 1.33 -6.35
N ILE A 177 1.14 2.55 -5.98
CA ILE A 177 0.44 2.85 -4.73
C ILE A 177 -0.97 3.33 -5.08
N PHE A 178 -1.99 2.71 -4.49
CA PHE A 178 -3.38 3.00 -4.82
C PHE A 178 -4.28 2.98 -3.58
N GLU A 179 -5.37 3.72 -3.66
CA GLU A 179 -6.42 3.78 -2.66
C GLU A 179 -7.36 2.59 -2.86
N PRO A 180 -7.61 1.77 -1.81
CA PRO A 180 -8.64 0.74 -1.89
C PRO A 180 -10.03 1.37 -2.04
N PRO A 181 -11.01 0.60 -2.54
CA PRO A 181 -12.39 1.05 -2.49
C PRO A 181 -12.82 1.30 -1.04
N SER A 182 -13.80 2.17 -0.82
CA SER A 182 -14.43 2.36 0.49
C SER A 182 -15.27 1.13 0.86
N LEU A 183 -14.60 0.05 1.27
CA LEU A 183 -15.22 -1.25 1.54
C LEU A 183 -15.82 -1.32 2.96
N ASP A 184 -15.22 -0.60 3.92
CA ASP A 184 -15.69 -0.51 5.30
C ASP A 184 -15.10 0.71 6.03
N ALA A 185 -15.75 1.17 7.09
CA ALA A 185 -15.30 2.19 8.01
C ALA A 185 -13.88 1.93 8.53
N ARG A 186 -13.46 0.67 8.71
CA ARG A 186 -12.09 0.35 9.14
C ARG A 186 -11.03 0.88 8.16
N LEU A 187 -11.21 0.65 6.86
CA LEU A 187 -10.25 1.10 5.83
C LEU A 187 -10.26 2.62 5.68
N THR A 188 -11.45 3.22 5.75
CA THR A 188 -11.63 4.67 5.72
C THR A 188 -10.97 5.34 6.93
N ASN A 189 -11.14 4.79 8.13
CA ASN A 189 -10.59 5.36 9.37
C ASN A 189 -9.07 5.20 9.46
N GLN A 190 -8.49 4.20 8.82
CA GLN A 190 -7.04 3.99 8.79
C GLN A 190 -6.33 4.85 7.71
N SER A 191 -7.09 5.56 6.87
CA SER A 191 -6.57 6.26 5.68
C SER A 191 -5.63 5.33 4.89
N ALA A 192 -6.14 4.13 4.62
CA ALA A 192 -5.36 3.01 4.10
C ALA A 192 -4.99 3.22 2.62
N LEU A 193 -3.79 2.77 2.28
CA LEU A 193 -3.29 2.64 0.92
C LEU A 193 -2.78 1.21 0.72
N PHE A 194 -2.80 0.74 -0.52
CA PHE A 194 -2.14 -0.48 -0.92
C PHE A 194 -1.01 -0.18 -1.88
N SER A 195 0.07 -0.97 -1.78
CA SER A 195 1.09 -1.02 -2.81
C SER A 195 1.21 -2.41 -3.42
N ILE A 196 1.60 -2.45 -4.68
CA ILE A 196 1.82 -3.67 -5.45
C ILE A 196 3.09 -3.53 -6.29
N LEU A 197 3.88 -4.58 -6.33
CA LEU A 197 4.97 -4.75 -7.29
C LEU A 197 4.51 -5.72 -8.39
N PRO A 198 4.86 -5.45 -9.67
CA PRO A 198 4.71 -6.44 -10.72
C PRO A 198 5.68 -7.61 -10.50
N ASP A 199 5.27 -8.81 -10.93
CA ASP A 199 6.09 -10.03 -10.87
C ASP A 199 7.19 -10.07 -11.96
#